data_AF-A0A8N4F7N9-F1
#
_entry.id   AF-A0A8N4F7N9-F1
#
_cell.length_a   1.000
_cell.length_b   1.000
_cell.length_c   1.000
_cell.angle_alpha   90.00
_cell.angle_beta   90.00
_cell.angle_gamma   90.00
#
_symmetry.space_group_name_H-M   'P 1'
#
loop_
_entity.id
_entity.type
_entity.pdbx_description
1 polymer ?
#
loop_
_entity_poly.entity_id
_entity_poly.type
_entity_poly.pdbx_seq_one_letter_code
_entity_poly.pdbx_strand_id
1 'polypeptide(L)'
;MAGSPVKIGLLIPLQKNLLVDYSVSNIPIFQGGNVIGRNNLAISDKRVSRKHVSLHTTVDGSAEIVVEGPNPVIVKSGDQRKKLSTQDKALIVHGDIIELIPGNYLFKYVTVGSEHASSSKTDSSFLRKEKRHSVEESSAVKRNRHILEDEALERTLLDNDNLEQDDVVAITPGHSQLKPPEVLASCGNTEASRHFSVPKDRLSLIFRLMRVQGIPAWANSCSVAIRDVIQGNVLVAVLSNYMVDIDWLMSGCPDLRKIPHVLVIHGESGATVDHLKKNRPANWILHKPPLPISYGTHHSKAMLLVYPQGVRVVVHTANLIYVDWNNKTQGLWMQDFPWKDQQNLNKGSSFENDLVDYLNALKWPEFNVHLPVVGNVNINPSFFKNFDYSSSKVRLIASVPGYHKGTNLKNWGHMKLRGVLEECIFDKEFCKSPLVYQFSSLGSLDERWLAELAVSMSSGILNDGSPLGSGKPLIIWPTVEDVRCSLEGYAAGNAIPSPQQNVEKDFLKKYWARWKANHVGRCRAMPHIKSYTRYNGQNLAWFLLTSANLSKAAWGALQKNNSQLMIRSYEV
;
A
#
# COMPACT_ATOMS: atom_id res chain seq x y z
N MET A 1 51.53 -2.37 -30.02
CA MET A 1 50.32 -3.04 -30.54
C MET A 1 49.75 -3.90 -29.42
N ALA A 2 48.64 -3.50 -28.80
CA ALA A 2 47.96 -4.38 -27.85
C ALA A 2 47.11 -5.35 -28.68
N GLY A 3 47.43 -6.65 -28.62
CA GLY A 3 46.68 -7.68 -29.32
C GLY A 3 45.22 -7.71 -28.87
N SER A 4 44.31 -8.05 -29.78
CA SER A 4 42.90 -8.26 -29.47
C SER A 4 42.74 -9.34 -28.39
N PRO A 5 41.90 -9.14 -27.36
CA PRO A 5 41.70 -10.12 -26.29
C PRO A 5 41.20 -11.46 -26.85
N VAL A 6 41.90 -12.55 -26.52
CA VAL A 6 41.55 -13.91 -26.96
C VAL A 6 40.28 -14.35 -26.22
N LYS A 7 39.23 -14.73 -26.95
CA LYS A 7 37.98 -15.25 -26.37
C LYS A 7 38.19 -16.72 -25.97
N ILE A 8 37.98 -17.05 -24.69
CA ILE A 8 38.20 -18.38 -24.11
C ILE A 8 36.89 -19.09 -23.79
N GLY A 9 35.80 -18.35 -23.57
CA GLY A 9 34.50 -18.95 -23.21
C GLY A 9 33.29 -18.05 -23.44
N LEU A 10 32.14 -18.56 -23.03
CA LEU A 10 30.84 -17.92 -23.04
C LEU A 10 30.10 -18.24 -21.75
N LEU A 11 29.38 -17.27 -21.20
CA LEU A 11 28.30 -17.53 -20.26
C LEU A 11 26.98 -17.47 -21.02
N ILE A 12 26.29 -18.61 -21.03
CA ILE A 12 24.99 -18.79 -21.70
C ILE A 12 23.88 -18.66 -20.65
N PRO A 13 22.96 -17.69 -20.78
CA PRO A 13 21.86 -17.53 -19.84
C PRO A 13 20.89 -18.71 -19.89
N LEU A 14 20.39 -19.13 -18.74
CA LEU A 14 19.42 -20.21 -18.58
C LEU A 14 18.13 -19.73 -17.90
N GLN A 15 17.00 -20.31 -18.29
CA GLN A 15 15.72 -20.18 -17.59
C GLN A 15 15.70 -21.04 -16.31
N LYS A 16 14.67 -20.86 -15.46
CA LYS A 16 14.51 -21.63 -14.21
C LYS A 16 14.45 -23.15 -14.42
N ASN A 17 14.01 -23.60 -15.59
CA ASN A 17 13.98 -25.02 -16.00
C ASN A 17 15.31 -25.51 -16.62
N LEU A 18 16.38 -24.72 -16.55
CA LEU A 18 17.73 -24.99 -17.09
C LEU A 18 17.80 -25.08 -18.62
N LEU A 19 16.76 -24.66 -19.35
CA LEU A 19 16.83 -24.46 -20.80
C LEU A 19 17.51 -23.13 -21.14
N VAL A 20 18.16 -23.06 -22.30
CA VAL A 20 18.84 -21.84 -22.77
C VAL A 20 17.83 -20.72 -22.98
N ASP A 21 18.11 -19.54 -22.41
CA ASP A 21 17.28 -18.35 -22.59
C ASP A 21 17.74 -17.55 -23.82
N TYR A 22 17.10 -17.76 -24.96
CA TYR A 22 17.40 -17.05 -26.20
C TYR A 22 17.01 -15.55 -26.19
N SER A 23 16.30 -15.09 -25.17
CA SER A 23 15.93 -13.67 -25.04
C SER A 23 17.07 -12.78 -24.50
N VAL A 24 18.12 -13.40 -23.94
CA VAL A 24 19.27 -12.71 -23.35
C VAL A 24 20.55 -13.06 -24.12
N SER A 25 21.37 -12.05 -24.40
CA SER A 25 22.64 -12.25 -25.15
C SER A 25 23.68 -12.99 -24.32
N ASN A 26 24.40 -13.94 -24.96
CA ASN A 26 25.53 -14.62 -24.35
C ASN A 26 26.65 -13.63 -23.98
N ILE A 27 27.31 -13.86 -22.85
CA ILE A 27 28.40 -12.99 -22.39
C ILE A 27 29.73 -13.61 -22.83
N PRO A 28 30.52 -12.95 -23.69
CA PRO A 28 31.83 -13.45 -24.07
C PRO A 28 32.81 -13.33 -22.89
N ILE A 29 33.57 -14.41 -22.66
CA ILE A 29 34.62 -14.49 -21.65
C ILE A 29 35.98 -14.53 -22.36
N PHE A 30 36.86 -13.60 -22.00
CA PHE A 30 38.18 -13.43 -22.59
C PHE A 30 39.28 -13.91 -21.66
N GLN A 31 40.45 -14.24 -22.20
CA GLN A 31 41.62 -14.61 -21.42
C GLN A 31 41.97 -13.52 -20.40
N GLY A 32 42.21 -13.91 -19.15
CA GLY A 32 42.46 -12.99 -18.05
C GLY A 32 41.19 -12.63 -17.26
N GLY A 33 41.16 -11.43 -16.67
CA GLY A 33 40.09 -10.98 -15.77
C GLY A 33 38.85 -10.45 -16.50
N ASN A 34 37.69 -11.00 -16.18
CA ASN A 34 36.38 -10.58 -16.70
C ASN A 34 35.49 -10.20 -15.53
N VAL A 35 34.97 -8.97 -15.53
CA VAL A 35 34.04 -8.54 -14.48
C VAL A 35 32.61 -8.65 -15.01
N ILE A 36 31.79 -9.41 -14.30
CA ILE A 36 30.39 -9.65 -14.63
C ILE A 36 29.54 -9.08 -13.51
N GLY A 37 28.56 -8.28 -13.91
CA GLY A 37 27.52 -7.80 -13.02
C GLY A 37 26.41 -7.16 -13.82
N ARG A 38 25.59 -6.37 -13.14
CA ARG A 38 24.39 -5.75 -13.72
C ARG A 38 24.63 -5.02 -15.05
N ASN A 39 25.80 -4.41 -15.22
CA ASN A 39 26.13 -3.68 -16.44
C ASN A 39 26.35 -4.61 -17.65
N ASN A 40 26.80 -5.84 -17.43
CA ASN A 40 27.05 -6.84 -18.47
C ASN A 40 25.77 -7.62 -18.80
N LEU A 41 24.87 -7.76 -17.83
CA LEU A 41 23.67 -8.59 -17.93
C LEU A 41 22.47 -7.86 -18.54
N ALA A 42 22.56 -6.54 -18.77
CA ALA A 42 21.45 -5.68 -19.20
C ALA A 42 20.19 -5.78 -18.33
N ILE A 43 20.31 -6.30 -17.10
CA ILE A 43 19.21 -6.45 -16.14
C ILE A 43 19.02 -5.17 -15.33
N SER A 44 17.76 -4.79 -15.11
CA SER A 44 17.39 -3.63 -14.27
C SER A 44 17.41 -3.94 -12.77
N ASP A 45 17.52 -5.23 -12.39
CA ASP A 45 17.54 -5.67 -10.99
C ASP A 45 18.77 -5.13 -10.26
N LYS A 46 18.52 -4.23 -9.31
CA LYS A 46 19.56 -3.56 -8.55
C LYS A 46 20.22 -4.44 -7.49
N ARG A 47 19.65 -5.60 -7.19
CA ARG A 47 20.19 -6.59 -6.27
C ARG A 47 21.41 -7.31 -6.85
N VAL A 48 21.52 -7.38 -8.18
CA VAL A 48 22.78 -7.78 -8.80
C VAL A 48 23.74 -6.57 -8.77
N SER A 49 24.88 -6.72 -8.09
CA SER A 49 25.93 -5.70 -8.04
C SER A 49 26.45 -5.36 -9.44
N ARG A 50 26.92 -4.11 -9.64
CA ARG A 50 27.52 -3.69 -10.93
C ARG A 50 28.78 -4.50 -11.27
N LYS A 51 29.50 -4.94 -10.23
CA LYS A 51 30.58 -5.93 -10.27
C LYS A 51 30.16 -7.04 -9.30
N HIS A 52 29.52 -8.09 -9.80
CA HIS A 52 28.97 -9.14 -8.97
C HIS A 52 30.00 -10.25 -8.78
N VAL A 53 30.62 -10.66 -9.87
CA VAL A 53 31.74 -11.62 -9.88
C VAL A 53 32.85 -11.17 -10.80
N SER A 54 34.06 -11.61 -10.48
CA SER A 54 35.21 -11.60 -11.39
C SER A 54 35.52 -13.03 -11.80
N LEU A 55 35.73 -13.27 -13.10
CA LEU A 55 36.23 -14.52 -13.64
C LEU A 55 37.65 -14.33 -14.13
N HIS A 56 38.60 -15.07 -13.57
CA HIS A 56 39.97 -15.14 -14.05
C HIS A 56 40.14 -16.41 -14.87
N THR A 57 40.26 -16.27 -16.19
CA THR A 57 40.34 -17.41 -17.10
C THR A 57 41.76 -17.65 -17.60
N THR A 58 42.12 -18.92 -17.70
CA THR A 58 43.41 -19.40 -18.22
C THR A 58 43.25 -19.99 -19.63
N VAL A 59 44.37 -20.22 -20.32
CA VAL A 59 44.41 -20.67 -21.72
C VAL A 59 43.78 -22.07 -21.92
N ASP A 60 43.76 -22.88 -20.87
CA ASP A 60 43.18 -24.22 -20.84
C ASP A 60 41.65 -24.25 -20.71
N GLY A 61 40.99 -23.09 -20.61
CA GLY A 61 39.54 -22.97 -20.48
C GLY A 61 39.02 -23.19 -19.04
N SER A 62 39.89 -23.35 -18.05
CA SER A 62 39.49 -23.27 -16.65
C SER A 62 39.32 -21.80 -16.23
N ALA A 63 38.42 -21.55 -15.29
CA ALA A 63 38.18 -20.21 -14.77
C ALA A 63 38.04 -20.22 -13.25
N GLU A 64 38.67 -19.26 -12.58
CA GLU A 64 38.44 -18.99 -11.16
C GLU A 64 37.37 -17.90 -11.04
N ILE A 65 36.27 -18.20 -10.35
CA ILE A 65 35.23 -17.24 -9.99
C ILE A 65 35.48 -16.67 -8.60
N VAL A 66 35.39 -15.34 -8.49
CA VAL A 66 35.51 -14.59 -7.24
C VAL A 66 34.27 -13.71 -7.07
N VAL A 67 33.66 -13.73 -5.88
CA VAL A 67 32.49 -12.88 -5.59
C VAL A 67 32.95 -11.50 -5.12
N GLU A 68 32.67 -10.48 -5.93
CA GLU A 68 33.09 -9.09 -5.69
C GLU A 68 32.04 -8.27 -4.92
N GLY A 69 30.77 -8.63 -5.08
CA GLY A 69 29.64 -7.94 -4.45
C GLY A 69 29.28 -8.51 -3.06
N PRO A 70 28.45 -7.80 -2.27
CA PRO A 70 27.97 -8.27 -0.97
C PRO A 70 27.00 -9.45 -1.05
N ASN A 71 26.55 -9.82 -2.26
CA ASN A 71 25.54 -10.84 -2.46
C ASN A 71 26.19 -12.15 -2.96
N PRO A 72 25.71 -13.31 -2.50
CA PRO A 72 26.35 -14.58 -2.77
C PRO A 72 26.08 -15.09 -4.18
N VAL A 73 26.91 -16.03 -4.62
CA VAL A 73 26.76 -16.76 -5.88
C VAL A 73 26.73 -18.24 -5.59
N ILE A 74 25.95 -19.00 -6.35
CA ILE A 74 25.96 -20.46 -6.29
C ILE A 74 26.62 -20.99 -7.55
N VAL A 75 27.58 -21.89 -7.37
CA VAL A 75 28.20 -22.66 -8.44
C VAL A 75 27.72 -24.09 -8.32
N LYS A 76 27.17 -24.62 -9.41
CA LYS A 76 26.77 -26.02 -9.56
C LYS A 76 27.72 -26.69 -10.54
N SER A 77 28.46 -27.69 -10.07
CA SER A 77 29.37 -28.51 -10.87
C SER A 77 28.97 -29.98 -10.70
N GLY A 78 28.38 -30.56 -11.75
CA GLY A 78 27.68 -31.85 -11.63
C GLY A 78 26.60 -31.83 -10.53
N ASP A 79 26.66 -32.78 -9.61
CA ASP A 79 25.75 -32.89 -8.46
C ASP A 79 26.16 -31.99 -7.27
N GLN A 80 27.32 -31.33 -7.33
CA GLN A 80 27.81 -30.48 -6.26
C GLN A 80 27.28 -29.06 -6.39
N ARG A 81 26.70 -28.56 -5.30
CA ARG A 81 26.20 -27.18 -5.19
C ARG A 81 26.99 -26.44 -4.10
N LYS A 82 27.79 -25.45 -4.48
CA LYS A 82 28.58 -24.63 -3.57
C LYS A 82 28.08 -23.19 -3.55
N LYS A 83 27.82 -22.64 -2.36
CA LYS A 83 27.52 -21.22 -2.17
C LYS A 83 28.82 -20.47 -1.86
N LEU A 84 29.07 -19.39 -2.58
CA LEU A 84 30.20 -18.49 -2.44
C LEU A 84 29.70 -17.14 -1.90
N SER A 85 30.31 -16.64 -0.84
CA SER A 85 30.07 -15.32 -0.25
C SER A 85 31.14 -14.33 -0.72
N THR A 86 31.04 -13.06 -0.33
CA THR A 86 32.00 -12.00 -0.70
C THR A 86 33.45 -12.44 -0.48
N GLN A 87 34.29 -12.29 -1.50
CA GLN A 87 35.70 -12.72 -1.56
C GLN A 87 35.96 -14.24 -1.61
N ASP A 88 34.93 -15.09 -1.54
CA ASP A 88 35.11 -16.51 -1.75
C ASP A 88 35.45 -16.83 -3.20
N LYS A 89 36.21 -17.90 -3.38
CA LYS A 89 36.69 -18.38 -4.67
C LYS A 89 36.25 -19.82 -4.98
N ALA A 90 36.02 -20.10 -6.25
CA ALA A 90 35.89 -21.46 -6.75
C ALA A 90 36.47 -21.59 -8.17
N LEU A 91 36.89 -22.80 -8.52
CA LEU A 91 37.16 -23.14 -9.91
C LEU A 91 35.84 -23.54 -10.57
N ILE A 92 35.65 -23.06 -11.80
CA ILE A 92 34.57 -23.46 -12.69
C ILE A 92 35.16 -24.03 -13.98
N VAL A 93 34.49 -25.04 -14.52
CA VAL A 93 34.86 -25.74 -15.76
C VAL A 93 33.70 -25.75 -16.75
N HIS A 94 33.96 -26.20 -17.98
CA HIS A 94 32.93 -26.34 -19.00
C HIS A 94 31.73 -27.13 -18.48
N GLY A 95 30.53 -26.55 -18.60
CA GLY A 95 29.27 -27.16 -18.21
C GLY A 95 28.73 -26.69 -16.87
N ASP A 96 29.55 -26.06 -16.04
CA ASP A 96 29.13 -25.57 -14.71
C ASP A 96 28.09 -24.45 -14.83
N ILE A 97 27.19 -24.41 -13.84
CA ILE A 97 26.11 -23.42 -13.76
C ILE A 97 26.39 -22.45 -12.63
N ILE A 98 26.37 -21.16 -12.95
CA ILE A 98 26.54 -20.05 -12.02
C ILE A 98 25.18 -19.40 -11.81
N GLU A 99 24.77 -19.24 -10.56
CA GLU A 99 23.53 -18.58 -10.16
C GLU A 99 23.86 -17.34 -9.33
N LEU A 100 23.53 -16.16 -9.86
CA LEU A 100 23.70 -14.91 -9.12
C LEU A 100 22.48 -14.66 -8.23
N ILE A 101 22.71 -14.46 -6.93
CA ILE A 101 21.67 -14.19 -5.94
C ILE A 101 21.81 -12.73 -5.50
N PRO A 102 20.69 -12.00 -5.27
CA PRO A 102 19.30 -12.39 -5.48
C PRO A 102 18.88 -12.31 -6.95
N GLY A 103 17.87 -13.08 -7.34
CA GLY A 103 17.22 -12.99 -8.65
C GLY A 103 17.26 -14.24 -9.52
N ASN A 104 17.92 -15.32 -9.07
CA ASN A 104 18.01 -16.61 -9.75
C ASN A 104 18.50 -16.49 -11.21
N TYR A 105 19.50 -15.63 -11.44
CA TYR A 105 20.11 -15.44 -12.75
C TYR A 105 21.11 -16.56 -13.01
N LEU A 106 20.72 -17.52 -13.85
CA LEU A 106 21.45 -18.74 -14.13
C LEU A 106 22.27 -18.58 -15.42
N PHE A 107 23.53 -18.99 -15.37
CA PHE A 107 24.43 -18.98 -16.53
C PHE A 107 25.20 -20.28 -16.60
N LYS A 108 25.25 -20.91 -17.78
CA LYS A 108 26.14 -22.04 -18.06
C LYS A 108 27.48 -21.54 -18.61
N TYR A 109 28.59 -21.98 -18.05
CA TYR A 109 29.92 -21.69 -18.58
C TYR A 109 30.30 -22.69 -19.68
N VAL A 110 30.68 -22.16 -20.85
CA VAL A 110 31.03 -22.96 -22.04
C VAL A 110 32.35 -22.45 -22.62
N THR A 111 33.34 -23.33 -22.78
CA THR A 111 34.65 -23.01 -23.34
C THR A 111 34.63 -23.00 -24.88
N VAL A 112 35.31 -22.03 -25.50
CA VAL A 112 35.44 -21.93 -26.96
C VAL A 112 36.43 -22.99 -27.42
N GLY A 113 35.96 -24.01 -28.14
CA GLY A 113 36.78 -25.15 -28.61
C GLY A 113 36.17 -26.53 -28.36
N SER A 114 35.03 -26.61 -27.65
CA SER A 114 34.31 -27.86 -27.35
C SER A 114 33.08 -28.12 -28.25
N GLU A 115 32.84 -27.29 -29.28
CA GLU A 115 31.70 -27.41 -30.22
C GLU A 115 31.85 -28.52 -31.30
N HIS A 116 32.56 -29.62 -31.00
CA HIS A 116 32.54 -30.83 -31.86
C HIS A 116 31.62 -31.95 -31.37
N ALA A 117 30.74 -31.69 -30.40
CA ALA A 117 29.73 -32.66 -29.98
C ALA A 117 28.35 -32.03 -29.72
N SER A 118 27.74 -31.43 -30.76
CA SER A 118 26.30 -31.47 -31.10
C SER A 118 25.90 -30.28 -31.98
N SER A 119 25.76 -30.53 -33.27
CA SER A 119 25.07 -29.64 -34.23
C SER A 119 23.56 -29.58 -33.89
N SER A 120 22.80 -28.51 -34.15
CA SER A 120 22.56 -27.99 -35.49
C SER A 120 21.79 -26.64 -35.53
N LYS A 121 22.24 -25.79 -36.46
CA LYS A 121 21.48 -24.98 -37.45
C LYS A 121 20.81 -23.62 -37.07
N THR A 122 21.36 -22.58 -37.74
CA THR A 122 20.70 -21.40 -38.41
C THR A 122 19.97 -20.39 -37.51
N ASP A 123 20.05 -19.06 -37.67
CA ASP A 123 20.42 -18.24 -38.83
C ASP A 123 20.98 -16.87 -38.40
N SER A 124 21.89 -16.37 -39.21
CA SER A 124 22.44 -15.02 -39.22
C SER A 124 21.46 -14.04 -39.87
N SER A 125 21.24 -12.85 -39.28
CA SER A 125 21.29 -11.58 -40.04
C SER A 125 21.06 -10.33 -39.16
N PHE A 126 21.71 -9.24 -39.55
CA PHE A 126 21.50 -7.82 -39.20
C PHE A 126 22.09 -7.26 -37.89
N LEU A 127 23.39 -6.97 -37.95
CA LEU A 127 24.00 -5.79 -37.32
C LEU A 127 23.97 -4.62 -38.31
N ARG A 128 23.46 -3.45 -37.90
CA ARG A 128 24.06 -2.11 -38.16
C ARG A 128 23.14 -0.97 -37.71
N LYS A 129 23.52 -0.31 -36.60
CA LYS A 129 23.83 1.13 -36.48
C LYS A 129 23.55 1.57 -35.05
N GLU A 130 24.60 1.97 -34.34
CA GLU A 130 24.57 3.21 -33.54
C GLU A 130 25.99 3.54 -33.07
N LYS A 131 26.41 4.78 -33.34
CA LYS A 131 27.60 5.38 -32.74
C LYS A 131 27.34 6.88 -32.56
N ARG A 132 27.72 7.36 -31.38
CA ARG A 132 27.90 8.76 -30.93
C ARG A 132 26.64 9.49 -30.45
N HIS A 133 26.54 9.72 -29.14
CA HIS A 133 27.06 10.95 -28.54
C HIS A 133 27.27 10.78 -27.03
N SER A 134 28.30 11.45 -26.55
CA SER A 134 28.91 11.37 -25.23
C SER A 134 28.62 12.63 -24.43
N VAL A 135 28.40 12.44 -23.12
CA VAL A 135 28.85 13.32 -22.02
C VAL A 135 28.25 14.73 -21.99
N GLU A 136 27.20 14.88 -21.18
CA GLU A 136 27.01 16.02 -20.27
C GLU A 136 25.85 15.68 -19.32
N GLU A 137 26.16 15.41 -18.04
CA GLU A 137 25.30 15.59 -16.85
C GLU A 137 25.91 14.87 -15.64
N SER A 138 27.17 15.17 -15.33
CA SER A 138 27.81 14.75 -14.07
C SER A 138 27.74 15.88 -13.03
N SER A 139 26.53 16.26 -12.60
CA SER A 139 26.38 17.13 -11.41
C SER A 139 25.02 17.06 -10.70
N ALA A 140 24.01 16.34 -11.22
CA ALA A 140 22.69 16.25 -10.58
C ALA A 140 22.41 14.94 -9.79
N VAL A 141 23.38 14.01 -9.71
CA VAL A 141 23.11 12.61 -9.27
C VAL A 141 23.39 12.33 -7.77
N LYS A 142 23.83 13.32 -6.97
CA LYS A 142 24.18 13.11 -5.55
C LYS A 142 23.11 13.44 -4.50
N ARG A 143 21.83 13.60 -4.86
CA ARG A 143 20.75 13.90 -3.88
C ARG A 143 19.50 13.01 -3.89
N ASN A 144 19.45 11.93 -4.68
CA ASN A 144 18.23 11.14 -4.90
C ASN A 144 18.31 9.67 -4.42
N ARG A 145 18.88 9.39 -3.23
CA ARG A 145 19.11 8.00 -2.75
C ARG A 145 18.26 7.51 -1.59
N HIS A 146 17.24 8.25 -1.14
CA HIS A 146 16.34 7.76 -0.10
C HIS A 146 14.91 7.75 -0.62
N ILE A 147 14.13 6.72 -0.26
CA ILE A 147 12.67 6.52 -0.45
C ILE A 147 12.23 5.58 -1.60
N LEU A 148 13.14 5.08 -2.46
CA LEU A 148 12.77 4.00 -3.41
C LEU A 148 12.64 2.60 -2.76
N GLU A 149 13.01 2.48 -1.48
CA GLU A 149 13.00 1.21 -0.74
C GLU A 149 11.63 0.90 -0.12
N ASP A 150 10.81 1.92 0.19
CA ASP A 150 9.54 1.73 0.90
C ASP A 150 8.46 1.13 -0.01
N GLU A 151 8.45 1.46 -1.30
CA GLU A 151 7.44 0.94 -2.22
C GLU A 151 7.84 -0.39 -2.91
N ALA A 152 9.13 -0.74 -2.96
CA ALA A 152 9.58 -1.96 -3.63
C ALA A 152 9.32 -3.23 -2.78
N LEU A 153 9.26 -3.08 -1.45
CA LEU A 153 9.09 -4.20 -0.52
C LEU A 153 7.65 -4.71 -0.50
N GLU A 154 6.64 -3.82 -0.52
CA GLU A 154 5.22 -4.21 -0.60
C GLU A 154 4.87 -4.91 -1.93
N ARG A 155 5.59 -4.60 -3.02
CA ARG A 155 5.27 -5.09 -4.38
C ARG A 155 5.78 -6.49 -4.72
N THR A 156 6.70 -7.09 -3.94
CA THR A 156 7.36 -8.35 -4.33
C THR A 156 6.61 -9.61 -3.85
N LEU A 157 5.46 -9.49 -3.17
CA LEU A 157 4.86 -10.60 -2.42
C LEU A 157 3.49 -11.09 -2.93
N LEU A 158 2.91 -10.50 -3.98
CA LEU A 158 1.69 -11.02 -4.61
C LEU A 158 1.96 -12.21 -5.56
N ASP A 159 3.21 -12.41 -6.01
CA ASP A 159 3.55 -13.48 -6.96
C ASP A 159 3.73 -14.87 -6.30
N ASN A 160 3.78 -14.95 -4.97
CA ASN A 160 4.07 -16.22 -4.27
C ASN A 160 2.84 -16.92 -3.65
N ASP A 161 1.66 -16.30 -3.62
CA ASP A 161 0.48 -16.88 -2.94
C ASP A 161 -0.41 -17.77 -3.84
N ASN A 162 -0.04 -18.01 -5.10
CA ASN A 162 -0.85 -18.79 -6.05
C ASN A 162 -0.39 -20.25 -6.27
N LEU A 163 0.46 -20.79 -5.39
CA LEU A 163 0.88 -22.20 -5.50
C LEU A 163 0.98 -22.82 -4.11
N GLU A 164 -0.15 -23.31 -3.58
CA GLU A 164 -0.21 -24.50 -2.70
C GLU A 164 -1.68 -24.77 -2.30
N GLN A 165 -2.37 -25.57 -3.11
CA GLN A 165 -3.54 -26.33 -2.67
C GLN A 165 -3.53 -27.64 -3.44
N ASP A 166 -3.21 -28.74 -2.74
CA ASP A 166 -3.89 -30.03 -2.93
C ASP A 166 -3.59 -31.01 -1.79
N ASP A 167 -4.61 -31.83 -1.52
CA ASP A 167 -4.69 -33.11 -0.81
C ASP A 167 -4.59 -33.20 0.73
N VAL A 168 -5.75 -33.35 1.39
CA VAL A 168 -5.90 -34.32 2.50
C VAL A 168 -7.26 -35.04 2.46
N VAL A 169 -7.13 -36.36 2.58
CA VAL A 169 -8.08 -37.46 2.49
C VAL A 169 -9.16 -37.48 3.59
N ALA A 170 -10.33 -37.99 3.20
CA ALA A 170 -11.52 -38.20 4.02
C ALA A 170 -11.35 -39.25 5.13
N ILE A 171 -11.84 -38.95 6.33
CA ILE A 171 -12.21 -39.93 7.37
C ILE A 171 -13.48 -39.45 8.08
N THR A 172 -14.53 -40.28 8.05
CA THR A 172 -15.79 -40.17 8.82
C THR A 172 -15.56 -40.62 10.27
N PRO A 173 -16.31 -40.09 11.26
CA PRO A 173 -17.44 -40.90 11.75
C PRO A 173 -18.61 -40.12 12.41
N GLY A 174 -19.77 -40.80 12.48
CA GLY A 174 -20.50 -40.96 13.75
C GLY A 174 -21.61 -39.96 14.06
N HIS A 175 -22.84 -40.36 13.77
CA HIS A 175 -24.09 -39.76 14.23
C HIS A 175 -24.19 -39.62 15.77
N SER A 176 -24.66 -38.46 16.24
CA SER A 176 -25.67 -38.42 17.31
C SER A 176 -26.53 -37.15 17.19
N GLN A 177 -27.84 -37.39 17.26
CA GLN A 177 -28.92 -36.46 16.97
C GLN A 177 -29.19 -35.53 18.16
N LEU A 178 -29.44 -34.25 17.89
CA LEU A 178 -30.31 -33.39 18.70
C LEU A 178 -31.05 -32.42 17.75
N LYS A 179 -32.39 -32.44 17.84
CA LYS A 179 -33.36 -31.80 16.92
C LYS A 179 -33.35 -30.26 17.02
N PRO A 180 -33.65 -29.56 15.91
CA PRO A 180 -33.82 -28.09 15.86
C PRO A 180 -35.29 -27.68 16.08
N PRO A 181 -35.59 -26.42 16.46
CA PRO A 181 -36.93 -25.86 16.33
C PRO A 181 -37.11 -25.17 14.97
N GLU A 182 -38.03 -25.75 14.20
CA GLU A 182 -39.04 -25.18 13.30
C GLU A 182 -38.73 -23.93 12.45
N VAL A 183 -38.68 -24.23 11.15
CA VAL A 183 -38.76 -23.35 9.99
C VAL A 183 -40.20 -22.86 9.81
N LEU A 184 -40.39 -21.55 9.65
CA LEU A 184 -41.54 -21.00 8.93
C LEU A 184 -41.02 -20.38 7.64
N ALA A 185 -41.19 -21.12 6.55
CA ALA A 185 -40.95 -20.68 5.19
C ALA A 185 -42.26 -20.09 4.64
N SER A 186 -42.20 -18.85 4.15
CA SER A 186 -43.03 -18.45 3.01
C SER A 186 -42.25 -17.43 2.19
N CYS A 187 -41.80 -17.89 1.03
CA CYS A 187 -41.17 -17.09 0.00
C CYS A 187 -42.23 -16.20 -0.66
N GLY A 188 -42.09 -14.88 -0.50
CA GLY A 188 -42.86 -13.87 -1.21
C GLY A 188 -41.92 -12.82 -1.78
N ASN A 189 -41.73 -12.85 -3.10
CA ASN A 189 -41.00 -11.83 -3.85
C ASN A 189 -41.69 -10.47 -3.70
N THR A 190 -41.33 -9.67 -2.69
CA THR A 190 -41.65 -8.23 -2.62
C THR A 190 -40.95 -7.44 -1.51
N GLU A 191 -40.14 -8.05 -0.62
CA GLU A 191 -39.55 -7.35 0.53
C GLU A 191 -38.12 -6.78 0.33
N ALA A 192 -37.53 -6.91 -0.85
CA ALA A 192 -36.18 -6.38 -1.14
C ALA A 192 -36.10 -4.83 -1.26
N SER A 193 -37.22 -4.12 -1.06
CA SER A 193 -37.36 -2.68 -1.30
C SER A 193 -37.59 -1.83 -0.04
N ARG A 194 -37.52 -2.40 1.19
CA ARG A 194 -37.89 -1.67 2.43
C ARG A 194 -36.83 -1.48 3.53
N HIS A 195 -35.58 -1.87 3.34
CA HIS A 195 -34.54 -1.58 4.36
C HIS A 195 -33.70 -0.33 4.06
N PHE A 196 -34.38 0.83 3.92
CA PHE A 196 -33.80 2.13 4.31
C PHE A 196 -34.51 2.63 5.57
N SER A 197 -34.50 1.80 6.61
CA SER A 197 -34.96 2.17 7.93
C SER A 197 -34.12 1.39 8.91
N VAL A 198 -32.99 1.98 9.29
CA VAL A 198 -32.18 1.39 10.34
C VAL A 198 -32.67 1.96 11.66
N PRO A 199 -33.06 1.10 12.62
CA PRO A 199 -33.40 1.55 13.97
C PRO A 199 -32.32 2.46 14.52
N LYS A 200 -32.73 3.60 15.10
CA LYS A 200 -31.86 4.63 15.71
C LYS A 200 -30.81 4.04 16.66
N ASP A 201 -31.08 2.84 17.20
CA ASP A 201 -30.31 2.24 18.28
C ASP A 201 -29.31 1.16 17.80
N ARG A 202 -29.20 0.91 16.48
CA ARG A 202 -28.19 -0.03 15.91
C ARG A 202 -27.20 0.60 14.91
N LEU A 203 -27.50 1.78 14.35
CA LEU A 203 -26.59 2.58 13.50
C LEU A 203 -25.94 3.78 14.21
N SER A 204 -26.21 3.99 15.49
CA SER A 204 -25.67 5.11 16.29
C SER A 204 -24.13 5.11 16.47
N LEU A 205 -23.42 4.16 15.85
CA LEU A 205 -22.00 4.01 16.05
C LEU A 205 -21.27 4.18 14.73
N ILE A 206 -20.80 5.41 14.61
CA ILE A 206 -20.17 6.01 13.46
C ILE A 206 -18.80 5.38 13.16
N PHE A 207 -18.10 4.91 14.20
CA PHE A 207 -16.84 4.19 14.08
C PHE A 207 -17.00 2.70 14.38
N ARG A 208 -16.34 1.87 13.57
CA ARG A 208 -16.37 0.41 13.66
C ARG A 208 -14.98 -0.16 13.45
N LEU A 209 -14.69 -1.24 14.15
CA LEU A 209 -13.58 -2.10 13.75
C LEU A 209 -14.05 -3.07 12.68
N MET A 210 -13.15 -3.45 11.77
CA MET A 210 -13.47 -4.37 10.70
C MET A 210 -13.23 -5.82 11.15
N ARG A 211 -14.00 -6.76 10.61
CA ARG A 211 -13.97 -8.18 10.99
C ARG A 211 -12.56 -8.77 10.83
N VAL A 212 -12.16 -9.63 11.77
CA VAL A 212 -10.90 -10.39 11.68
C VAL A 212 -11.19 -11.88 11.83
N GLN A 213 -10.59 -12.71 11.00
CA GLN A 213 -10.66 -14.16 11.07
C GLN A 213 -9.66 -14.69 12.11
N GLY A 214 -9.99 -15.82 12.74
CA GLY A 214 -9.09 -16.46 13.72
C GLY A 214 -9.00 -15.77 15.09
N ILE A 215 -9.80 -14.74 15.36
CA ILE A 215 -9.98 -14.17 16.71
C ILE A 215 -11.25 -14.72 17.39
N PRO A 216 -11.37 -14.64 18.73
CA PRO A 216 -12.59 -15.07 19.43
C PRO A 216 -13.85 -14.39 18.90
N ALA A 217 -14.97 -15.12 18.84
CA ALA A 217 -16.23 -14.61 18.26
C ALA A 217 -16.73 -13.31 18.91
N TRP A 218 -16.56 -13.17 20.24
CA TRP A 218 -16.93 -11.96 20.97
C TRP A 218 -16.18 -10.71 20.50
N ALA A 219 -14.96 -10.85 19.99
CA ALA A 219 -14.17 -9.73 19.50
C ALA A 219 -14.64 -9.22 18.12
N ASN A 220 -15.49 -10.00 17.44
CA ASN A 220 -16.12 -9.65 16.17
C ASN A 220 -17.60 -9.23 16.31
N SER A 221 -18.21 -9.27 17.50
CA SER A 221 -19.66 -9.09 17.67
C SER A 221 -20.20 -7.77 17.12
N CYS A 222 -19.38 -6.71 17.14
CA CYS A 222 -19.71 -5.38 16.61
C CYS A 222 -18.81 -4.97 15.43
N SER A 223 -18.15 -5.94 14.79
CA SER A 223 -17.25 -5.67 13.66
C SER A 223 -17.97 -5.79 12.32
N VAL A 224 -17.42 -5.15 11.30
CA VAL A 224 -18.02 -5.08 9.95
C VAL A 224 -17.12 -5.71 8.90
N ALA A 225 -17.71 -6.46 7.98
CA ALA A 225 -17.07 -6.98 6.78
C ALA A 225 -17.44 -6.13 5.55
N ILE A 226 -16.77 -6.36 4.41
CA ILE A 226 -17.01 -5.59 3.18
C ILE A 226 -18.45 -5.69 2.69
N ARG A 227 -19.09 -6.85 2.88
CA ARG A 227 -20.49 -7.10 2.52
C ARG A 227 -21.47 -6.35 3.42
N ASP A 228 -21.08 -6.02 4.64
CA ASP A 228 -21.92 -5.20 5.53
C ASP A 228 -21.87 -3.71 5.12
N VAL A 229 -20.78 -3.30 4.48
CA VAL A 229 -20.57 -1.92 4.01
C VAL A 229 -21.25 -1.70 2.66
N ILE A 230 -20.97 -2.58 1.70
CA ILE A 230 -21.48 -2.53 0.32
C ILE A 230 -22.57 -3.58 0.18
N GLN A 231 -23.82 -3.14 0.34
CA GLN A 231 -25.01 -3.98 0.25
C GLN A 231 -26.22 -3.15 -0.17
N GLY A 232 -27.28 -3.82 -0.62
CA GLY A 232 -28.51 -3.18 -1.06
C GLY A 232 -28.40 -2.59 -2.47
N ASN A 233 -29.33 -1.68 -2.81
CA ASN A 233 -29.48 -1.13 -4.16
C ASN A 233 -28.58 0.09 -4.36
N VAL A 234 -27.26 -0.12 -4.46
CA VAL A 234 -26.30 0.93 -4.80
C VAL A 234 -26.41 1.25 -6.29
N LEU A 235 -26.68 2.52 -6.61
CA LEU A 235 -26.82 3.03 -7.97
C LEU A 235 -25.48 3.47 -8.56
N VAL A 236 -24.63 4.09 -7.74
CA VAL A 236 -23.28 4.54 -8.10
C VAL A 236 -22.34 4.26 -6.94
N ALA A 237 -21.17 3.68 -7.21
CA ALA A 237 -20.11 3.50 -6.24
C ALA A 237 -18.83 4.23 -6.67
N VAL A 238 -18.28 5.05 -5.78
CA VAL A 238 -16.91 5.57 -5.91
C VAL A 238 -16.06 4.87 -4.86
N LEU A 239 -15.09 4.08 -5.29
CA LEU A 239 -14.18 3.32 -4.43
C LEU A 239 -12.78 3.93 -4.53
N SER A 240 -12.31 4.57 -3.46
CA SER A 240 -10.99 5.15 -3.37
C SER A 240 -10.07 4.24 -2.56
N ASN A 241 -8.93 3.85 -3.10
CA ASN A 241 -7.96 3.00 -2.41
C ASN A 241 -6.51 3.14 -2.92
N TYR A 242 -5.56 2.61 -2.16
CA TYR A 242 -4.18 2.45 -2.59
C TYR A 242 -4.00 1.17 -3.41
N MET A 243 -4.28 0.00 -2.81
CA MET A 243 -4.21 -1.30 -3.46
C MET A 243 -5.59 -1.88 -3.73
N VAL A 244 -5.75 -2.49 -4.91
CA VAL A 244 -7.00 -3.09 -5.38
C VAL A 244 -6.73 -4.45 -6.02
N ASP A 245 -7.12 -5.50 -5.32
CA ASP A 245 -7.23 -6.85 -5.88
C ASP A 245 -8.65 -7.03 -6.42
N ILE A 246 -8.79 -6.96 -7.74
CA ILE A 246 -10.09 -7.03 -8.41
C ILE A 246 -10.70 -8.42 -8.31
N ASP A 247 -9.90 -9.49 -8.33
CA ASP A 247 -10.39 -10.87 -8.31
C ASP A 247 -10.96 -11.20 -6.93
N TRP A 248 -10.23 -10.80 -5.88
CA TRP A 248 -10.74 -10.86 -4.52
C TRP A 248 -11.97 -9.97 -4.36
N LEU A 249 -11.95 -8.72 -4.83
CA LEU A 249 -13.08 -7.81 -4.62
C LEU A 249 -14.38 -8.36 -5.23
N MET A 250 -14.27 -9.00 -6.41
CA MET A 250 -15.40 -9.62 -7.10
C MET A 250 -15.95 -10.88 -6.41
N SER A 251 -15.15 -11.59 -5.62
CA SER A 251 -15.58 -12.78 -4.86
C SER A 251 -15.97 -12.44 -3.42
N GLY A 252 -15.21 -11.55 -2.78
CA GLY A 252 -15.41 -11.03 -1.44
C GLY A 252 -16.64 -10.14 -1.31
N CYS A 253 -17.00 -9.40 -2.37
CA CYS A 253 -18.22 -8.58 -2.42
C CYS A 253 -18.95 -8.72 -3.77
N PRO A 254 -19.69 -9.83 -4.00
CA PRO A 254 -20.34 -10.09 -5.29
C PRO A 254 -21.37 -9.04 -5.70
N ASP A 255 -21.96 -8.32 -4.75
CA ASP A 255 -22.96 -7.27 -5.01
C ASP A 255 -22.36 -6.08 -5.79
N LEU A 256 -21.05 -5.87 -5.74
CA LEU A 256 -20.35 -4.88 -6.58
C LEU A 256 -20.59 -5.11 -8.08
N ARG A 257 -20.79 -6.36 -8.52
CA ARG A 257 -21.09 -6.70 -9.92
C ARG A 257 -22.46 -6.20 -10.37
N LYS A 258 -23.38 -6.00 -9.42
CA LYS A 258 -24.75 -5.55 -9.69
C LYS A 258 -24.85 -4.02 -9.77
N ILE A 259 -23.82 -3.31 -9.30
CA ILE A 259 -23.82 -1.85 -9.29
C ILE A 259 -23.67 -1.34 -10.73
N PRO A 260 -24.62 -0.53 -11.24
CA PRO A 260 -24.60 -0.08 -12.62
C PRO A 260 -23.37 0.76 -12.98
N HIS A 261 -22.90 1.59 -12.06
CA HIS A 261 -21.78 2.50 -12.29
C HIS A 261 -20.79 2.45 -11.14
N VAL A 262 -19.54 2.09 -11.44
CA VAL A 262 -18.45 2.03 -10.45
C VAL A 262 -17.25 2.82 -10.95
N LEU A 263 -16.79 3.77 -10.14
CA LEU A 263 -15.52 4.47 -10.30
C LEU A 263 -14.53 3.95 -9.26
N VAL A 264 -13.40 3.41 -9.71
CA VAL A 264 -12.30 2.98 -8.83
C VAL A 264 -11.15 3.96 -8.97
N ILE A 265 -10.85 4.66 -7.87
CA ILE A 265 -9.73 5.60 -7.74
C ILE A 265 -8.61 4.86 -7.03
N HIS A 266 -7.50 4.60 -7.74
CA HIS A 266 -6.49 3.65 -7.27
C HIS A 266 -5.07 4.23 -7.24
N GLY A 267 -4.23 3.66 -6.37
CA GLY A 267 -2.78 3.92 -6.29
C GLY A 267 -1.92 3.01 -7.15
N GLU A 268 -2.49 1.95 -7.74
CA GLU A 268 -1.77 0.89 -8.47
C GLU A 268 -0.78 1.40 -9.54
N SER A 269 0.27 0.61 -9.79
CA SER A 269 1.31 0.91 -10.79
C SER A 269 1.89 -0.34 -11.45
N GLY A 270 2.33 -0.24 -12.70
CA GLY A 270 2.97 -1.37 -13.40
C GLY A 270 1.97 -2.50 -13.73
N ALA A 271 2.41 -3.75 -13.58
CA ALA A 271 1.64 -4.93 -13.98
C ALA A 271 0.27 -5.05 -13.28
N THR A 272 0.13 -4.56 -12.05
CA THR A 272 -1.15 -4.58 -11.33
C THR A 272 -2.20 -3.68 -11.97
N VAL A 273 -1.79 -2.56 -12.59
CA VAL A 273 -2.69 -1.69 -13.36
C VAL A 273 -3.18 -2.41 -14.61
N ASP A 274 -2.30 -3.15 -15.28
CA ASP A 274 -2.66 -3.89 -16.49
C ASP A 274 -3.62 -5.04 -16.14
N HIS A 275 -3.39 -5.73 -15.02
CA HIS A 275 -4.31 -6.73 -14.47
C HIS A 275 -5.68 -6.12 -14.12
N LEU A 276 -5.69 -4.98 -13.42
CA LEU A 276 -6.92 -4.27 -13.06
C LEU A 276 -7.70 -3.80 -14.31
N LYS A 277 -7.00 -3.31 -15.34
CA LYS A 277 -7.62 -2.91 -16.60
C LYS A 277 -8.20 -4.10 -17.37
N LYS A 278 -7.53 -5.25 -17.34
CA LYS A 278 -7.95 -6.47 -18.06
C LYS A 278 -9.16 -7.14 -17.42
N ASN A 279 -9.22 -7.20 -16.08
CA ASN A 279 -10.21 -8.02 -15.36
C ASN A 279 -11.38 -7.23 -14.76
N ARG A 280 -11.38 -5.89 -14.87
CA ARG A 280 -12.53 -5.09 -14.42
C ARG A 280 -13.78 -5.36 -15.26
N PRO A 281 -14.99 -5.25 -14.67
CA PRO A 281 -16.22 -5.17 -15.43
C PRO A 281 -16.23 -3.98 -16.42
N ALA A 282 -16.91 -4.14 -17.56
CA ALA A 282 -16.92 -3.13 -18.63
C ALA A 282 -17.51 -1.77 -18.21
N ASN A 283 -18.45 -1.79 -17.26
CA ASN A 283 -19.11 -0.61 -16.71
C ASN A 283 -18.29 0.10 -15.61
N TRP A 284 -17.06 -0.35 -15.35
CA TRP A 284 -16.17 0.26 -14.34
C TRP A 284 -15.20 1.25 -14.97
N ILE A 285 -15.10 2.41 -14.34
CA ILE A 285 -14.14 3.46 -14.66
C ILE A 285 -12.96 3.33 -13.70
N LEU A 286 -11.74 3.30 -14.21
CA LEU A 286 -10.52 3.37 -13.38
C LEU A 286 -9.91 4.75 -13.49
N HIS A 287 -9.49 5.30 -12.36
CA HIS A 287 -8.81 6.59 -12.29
C HIS A 287 -7.60 6.52 -11.37
N LYS A 288 -6.49 7.10 -11.82
CA LYS A 288 -5.30 7.30 -11.00
C LYS A 288 -5.09 8.80 -10.79
N PRO A 289 -5.26 9.34 -9.57
CA PRO A 289 -5.09 10.76 -9.31
C PRO A 289 -3.68 11.27 -9.62
N PRO A 290 -3.53 12.55 -9.99
CA PRO A 290 -2.23 13.13 -10.29
C PRO A 290 -1.36 13.24 -9.04
N LEU A 291 -0.11 12.77 -9.14
CA LEU A 291 0.90 12.87 -8.09
C LEU A 291 2.06 13.77 -8.58
N PRO A 292 1.90 15.11 -8.54
CA PRO A 292 2.84 16.05 -9.14
C PRO A 292 4.17 16.18 -8.40
N ILE A 293 4.25 15.63 -7.17
CA ILE A 293 5.45 15.68 -6.33
C ILE A 293 5.96 14.24 -6.15
N SER A 294 7.26 14.03 -6.40
CA SER A 294 7.89 12.71 -6.28
C SER A 294 7.69 12.10 -4.89
N TYR A 295 7.66 10.76 -4.84
CA TYR A 295 7.46 10.00 -3.60
C TYR A 295 6.10 10.29 -2.93
N GLY A 296 5.11 10.69 -3.72
CA GLY A 296 3.73 10.81 -3.31
C GLY A 296 2.95 9.54 -3.60
N THR A 297 1.90 9.28 -2.83
CA THR A 297 1.02 8.12 -2.99
C THR A 297 -0.44 8.55 -2.95
N HIS A 298 -1.31 7.84 -3.68
CA HIS A 298 -2.75 7.89 -3.42
C HIS A 298 -3.08 6.87 -2.33
N HIS A 299 -3.18 7.32 -1.08
CA HIS A 299 -3.28 6.43 0.08
C HIS A 299 -4.67 6.47 0.76
N SER A 300 -5.52 7.40 0.33
CA SER A 300 -6.92 7.53 0.73
C SER A 300 -7.72 6.25 0.51
N LYS A 301 -8.60 5.97 1.47
CA LYS A 301 -9.41 4.76 1.55
C LYS A 301 -10.83 5.15 1.94
N ALA A 302 -11.67 5.31 0.93
CA ALA A 302 -13.01 5.83 1.12
C ALA A 302 -13.99 5.23 0.11
N MET A 303 -15.26 5.20 0.47
CA MET A 303 -16.35 4.79 -0.41
C MET A 303 -17.46 5.85 -0.39
N LEU A 304 -17.95 6.22 -1.57
CA LEU A 304 -19.19 6.99 -1.73
C LEU A 304 -20.20 6.10 -2.44
N LEU A 305 -21.22 5.65 -1.72
CA LEU A 305 -22.22 4.72 -2.24
C LEU A 305 -23.55 5.46 -2.35
N VAL A 306 -23.99 5.73 -3.57
CA VAL A 306 -25.23 6.44 -3.87
C VAL A 306 -26.37 5.44 -3.93
N TYR A 307 -27.40 5.67 -3.13
CA TYR A 307 -28.64 4.90 -3.05
C TYR A 307 -29.81 5.77 -3.54
N PRO A 308 -30.99 5.16 -3.80
CA PRO A 308 -32.19 5.94 -4.09
C PRO A 308 -32.53 6.98 -3.00
N GLN A 309 -32.25 6.68 -1.73
CA GLN A 309 -32.61 7.55 -0.61
C GLN A 309 -31.54 8.59 -0.24
N GLY A 310 -30.30 8.46 -0.74
CA GLY A 310 -29.20 9.34 -0.35
C GLY A 310 -27.82 8.77 -0.67
N VAL A 311 -26.79 9.22 0.04
CA VAL A 311 -25.41 8.73 -0.09
C VAL A 311 -24.93 8.18 1.25
N ARG A 312 -24.23 7.04 1.21
CA ARG A 312 -23.38 6.58 2.30
C ARG A 312 -21.95 7.01 2.04
N VAL A 313 -21.36 7.70 3.00
CA VAL A 313 -19.93 8.00 2.99
C VAL A 313 -19.23 7.08 3.97
N VAL A 314 -18.16 6.42 3.50
CA VAL A 314 -17.30 5.54 4.28
C VAL A 314 -15.88 6.04 4.18
N VAL A 315 -15.18 6.18 5.31
CA VAL A 315 -13.73 6.39 5.37
C VAL A 315 -13.14 5.25 6.19
N HIS A 316 -12.19 4.50 5.64
CA HIS A 316 -11.67 3.29 6.28
C HIS A 316 -10.16 3.17 6.13
N THR A 317 -9.55 2.15 6.76
CA THR A 317 -8.09 1.98 6.73
C THR A 317 -7.61 0.76 5.93
N ALA A 318 -8.52 -0.11 5.51
CA ALA A 318 -8.21 -1.30 4.72
C ALA A 318 -7.94 -1.02 3.23
N ASN A 319 -6.90 -1.63 2.67
CA ASN A 319 -6.79 -1.79 1.23
C ASN A 319 -7.90 -2.72 0.69
N LEU A 320 -8.25 -2.64 -0.59
CA LEU A 320 -9.23 -3.55 -1.20
C LEU A 320 -8.57 -4.89 -1.59
N ILE A 321 -8.04 -5.59 -0.60
CA ILE A 321 -7.38 -6.91 -0.71
C ILE A 321 -7.84 -7.82 0.44
N TYR A 322 -7.75 -9.14 0.24
CA TYR A 322 -8.20 -10.14 1.22
C TYR A 322 -7.64 -9.90 2.62
N VAL A 323 -6.32 -9.78 2.71
CA VAL A 323 -5.59 -9.75 3.99
C VAL A 323 -6.03 -8.57 4.85
N ASP A 324 -6.24 -7.41 4.24
CA ASP A 324 -6.61 -6.19 4.97
C ASP A 324 -8.03 -6.24 5.53
N TRP A 325 -8.95 -6.94 4.87
CA TRP A 325 -10.34 -7.08 5.32
C TRP A 325 -10.59 -8.27 6.24
N ASN A 326 -9.62 -9.18 6.37
CA ASN A 326 -9.81 -10.43 7.10
C ASN A 326 -8.79 -10.69 8.20
N ASN A 327 -7.58 -10.13 8.16
CA ASN A 327 -6.51 -10.57 9.07
C ASN A 327 -6.00 -9.47 10.00
N LYS A 328 -6.30 -8.19 9.69
CA LYS A 328 -5.69 -7.03 10.34
C LYS A 328 -6.67 -6.24 11.18
N THR A 329 -6.15 -5.52 12.18
CA THR A 329 -6.94 -4.50 12.86
C THR A 329 -7.07 -3.28 11.96
N GLN A 330 -8.28 -3.05 11.48
CA GLN A 330 -8.68 -1.89 10.68
C GLN A 330 -9.86 -1.18 11.34
N GLY A 331 -10.01 0.10 11.03
CA GLY A 331 -11.16 0.90 11.41
C GLY A 331 -11.91 1.41 10.20
N LEU A 332 -13.20 1.69 10.38
CA LEU A 332 -13.97 2.51 9.46
C LEU A 332 -14.87 3.48 10.19
N TRP A 333 -15.11 4.60 9.53
CA TRP A 333 -16.16 5.57 9.77
C TRP A 333 -17.22 5.40 8.69
N MET A 334 -18.50 5.39 9.06
CA MET A 334 -19.60 5.30 8.08
C MET A 334 -20.83 6.07 8.54
N GLN A 335 -21.40 6.88 7.63
CA GLN A 335 -22.63 7.62 7.86
C GLN A 335 -23.44 7.77 6.56
N ASP A 336 -24.77 7.72 6.69
CA ASP A 336 -25.71 7.91 5.60
C ASP A 336 -26.26 9.34 5.63
N PHE A 337 -26.38 9.96 4.46
CA PHE A 337 -26.85 11.33 4.25
C PHE A 337 -27.97 11.34 3.21
N PRO A 338 -29.17 11.87 3.53
CA PRO A 338 -30.27 11.91 2.58
C PRO A 338 -30.01 12.92 1.46
N TRP A 339 -30.87 12.93 0.45
CA TRP A 339 -30.92 14.03 -0.53
C TRP A 339 -31.29 15.36 0.15
N LYS A 340 -30.77 16.48 -0.35
CA LYS A 340 -31.24 17.81 0.05
C LYS A 340 -32.64 18.08 -0.49
N ASP A 341 -33.44 18.75 0.32
CA ASP A 341 -34.67 19.38 -0.17
C ASP A 341 -34.36 20.55 -1.10
N GLN A 342 -35.25 20.82 -2.06
CA GLN A 342 -35.10 21.93 -3.01
C GLN A 342 -34.89 23.30 -2.33
N GLN A 343 -35.41 23.48 -1.11
CA GLN A 343 -35.25 24.72 -0.33
C GLN A 343 -33.87 24.86 0.34
N ASN A 344 -33.11 23.78 0.47
CA ASN A 344 -31.85 23.73 1.21
C ASN A 344 -30.61 23.55 0.30
N LEU A 345 -30.76 23.61 -1.03
CA LEU A 345 -29.67 23.43 -1.99
C LEU A 345 -28.46 24.36 -1.74
N ASN A 346 -28.71 25.58 -1.23
CA ASN A 346 -27.66 26.58 -0.96
C ASN A 346 -27.06 26.49 0.46
N LYS A 347 -27.59 25.64 1.34
CA LYS A 347 -27.02 25.44 2.68
C LYS A 347 -25.94 24.36 2.60
N GLY A 348 -24.68 24.77 2.71
CA GLY A 348 -23.54 23.86 2.85
C GLY A 348 -23.17 23.66 4.32
N SER A 349 -22.53 22.53 4.63
CA SER A 349 -21.87 22.29 5.92
C SER A 349 -20.35 22.31 5.76
N SER A 350 -19.61 22.40 6.88
CA SER A 350 -18.14 22.29 6.85
C SER A 350 -17.69 20.96 6.26
N PHE A 351 -18.37 19.86 6.62
CA PHE A 351 -18.11 18.53 6.07
C PHE A 351 -18.34 18.46 4.56
N GLU A 352 -19.43 19.06 4.07
CA GLU A 352 -19.74 19.10 2.62
C GLU A 352 -18.66 19.84 1.84
N ASN A 353 -18.26 21.03 2.30
CA ASN A 353 -17.24 21.82 1.63
C ASN A 353 -15.90 21.07 1.59
N ASP A 354 -15.48 20.52 2.73
CA ASP A 354 -14.24 19.75 2.84
C ASP A 354 -14.25 18.51 1.94
N LEU A 355 -15.37 17.78 1.90
CA LEU A 355 -15.54 16.61 1.02
C LEU A 355 -15.44 17.03 -0.44
N VAL A 356 -16.22 18.00 -0.89
CA VAL A 356 -16.26 18.41 -2.29
C VAL A 356 -14.92 18.98 -2.74
N ASP A 357 -14.24 19.77 -1.91
CA ASP A 357 -12.90 20.29 -2.21
C ASP A 357 -11.89 19.14 -2.37
N TYR A 358 -11.95 18.13 -1.51
CA TYR A 358 -11.10 16.95 -1.61
C TYR A 358 -11.38 16.16 -2.89
N LEU A 359 -12.66 15.90 -3.22
CA LEU A 359 -13.03 15.19 -4.46
C LEU A 359 -12.61 15.98 -5.71
N ASN A 360 -12.71 17.30 -5.68
CA ASN A 360 -12.22 18.19 -6.74
C ASN A 360 -10.70 18.09 -6.96
N ALA A 361 -9.94 17.78 -5.92
CA ALA A 361 -8.49 17.60 -6.01
C ALA A 361 -8.10 16.27 -6.67
N LEU A 362 -8.97 15.25 -6.64
CA LEU A 362 -8.68 13.93 -7.24
C LEU A 362 -8.67 13.96 -8.77
N LYS A 363 -9.32 14.96 -9.39
CA LYS A 363 -9.34 15.18 -10.86
C LYS A 363 -9.81 13.95 -11.65
N TRP A 364 -10.83 13.24 -11.15
CA TRP A 364 -11.41 12.10 -11.85
C TRP A 364 -12.22 12.53 -13.09
N PRO A 365 -12.41 11.65 -14.08
CA PRO A 365 -13.30 11.91 -15.20
C PRO A 365 -14.77 11.99 -14.74
N GLU A 366 -15.51 12.95 -15.28
CA GLU A 366 -16.94 13.08 -15.07
C GLU A 366 -17.70 12.12 -16.00
N PHE A 367 -18.84 11.59 -15.55
CA PHE A 367 -19.64 10.65 -16.35
C PHE A 367 -21.14 10.81 -16.07
N ASN A 368 -21.94 10.69 -17.12
CA ASN A 368 -23.39 10.82 -17.02
C ASN A 368 -24.06 9.51 -16.59
N VAL A 369 -25.03 9.61 -15.70
CA VAL A 369 -25.82 8.51 -15.17
C VAL A 369 -27.28 8.90 -15.15
N HIS A 370 -28.17 7.96 -15.47
CA HIS A 370 -29.60 8.11 -15.23
C HIS A 370 -29.94 7.52 -13.85
N LEU A 371 -30.25 8.37 -12.87
CA LEU A 371 -30.69 7.93 -11.56
C LEU A 371 -32.22 7.94 -11.50
N PRO A 372 -32.90 6.87 -11.03
CA PRO A 372 -34.35 6.79 -10.99
C PRO A 372 -35.05 7.93 -10.23
N VAL A 373 -34.35 8.53 -9.25
CA VAL A 373 -34.92 9.54 -8.33
C VAL A 373 -34.77 10.97 -8.86
N VAL A 374 -33.69 11.25 -9.60
CA VAL A 374 -33.32 12.62 -10.01
C VAL A 374 -33.12 12.78 -11.52
N GLY A 375 -33.25 11.71 -12.30
CA GLY A 375 -33.08 11.69 -13.75
C GLY A 375 -31.60 11.68 -14.17
N ASN A 376 -31.31 12.31 -15.31
CA ASN A 376 -29.95 12.37 -15.86
C ASN A 376 -29.09 13.34 -15.04
N VAL A 377 -28.02 12.83 -14.47
CA VAL A 377 -27.05 13.61 -13.69
C VAL A 377 -25.64 13.33 -14.19
N ASN A 378 -24.77 14.32 -14.02
CA ASN A 378 -23.35 14.17 -14.26
C ASN A 378 -22.65 13.89 -12.93
N ILE A 379 -22.02 12.73 -12.79
CA ILE A 379 -21.28 12.33 -11.59
C ILE A 379 -19.92 13.02 -11.61
N ASN A 380 -19.80 14.08 -10.81
CA ASN A 380 -18.59 14.85 -10.59
C ASN A 380 -18.51 15.28 -9.11
N PRO A 381 -17.45 15.96 -8.64
CA PRO A 381 -17.36 16.40 -7.25
C PRO A 381 -18.56 17.26 -6.80
N SER A 382 -19.09 18.10 -7.68
CA SER A 382 -20.24 18.98 -7.37
C SER A 382 -21.54 18.21 -7.22
N PHE A 383 -21.70 17.04 -7.86
CA PHE A 383 -22.86 16.17 -7.67
C PHE A 383 -23.07 15.81 -6.19
N PHE A 384 -21.98 15.67 -5.43
CA PHE A 384 -22.05 15.34 -4.01
C PHE A 384 -22.62 16.47 -3.14
N LYS A 385 -22.80 17.69 -3.66
CA LYS A 385 -23.52 18.79 -2.96
C LYS A 385 -25.03 18.58 -2.89
N ASN A 386 -25.58 17.61 -3.64
CA ASN A 386 -27.01 17.30 -3.65
C ASN A 386 -27.48 16.53 -2.41
N PHE A 387 -26.58 16.14 -1.50
CA PHE A 387 -26.90 15.41 -0.27
C PHE A 387 -26.80 16.31 0.97
N ASP A 388 -27.67 16.10 1.96
CA ASP A 388 -27.71 16.90 3.18
C ASP A 388 -26.75 16.34 4.24
N TYR A 389 -25.61 17.02 4.40
CA TYR A 389 -24.59 16.68 5.41
C TYR A 389 -24.77 17.42 6.75
N SER A 390 -25.89 18.13 6.97
CA SER A 390 -26.15 18.85 8.23
C SER A 390 -26.10 17.96 9.47
N SER A 391 -26.40 16.67 9.31
CA SER A 391 -26.34 15.66 10.37
C SER A 391 -24.93 15.10 10.64
N SER A 392 -23.90 15.51 9.89
CA SER A 392 -22.54 14.99 10.04
C SER A 392 -22.04 15.17 11.48
N LYS A 393 -21.49 14.10 12.04
CA LYS A 393 -20.94 14.08 13.41
C LYS A 393 -19.42 14.22 13.46
N VAL A 394 -18.77 14.37 12.30
CA VAL A 394 -17.32 14.41 12.19
C VAL A 394 -16.87 15.60 11.35
N ARG A 395 -15.58 15.94 11.48
CA ARG A 395 -14.87 16.88 10.60
C ARG A 395 -13.97 16.07 9.67
N LEU A 396 -13.96 16.41 8.39
CA LEU A 396 -13.11 15.74 7.41
C LEU A 396 -11.69 16.35 7.45
N ILE A 397 -10.68 15.50 7.61
CA ILE A 397 -9.27 15.90 7.58
C ILE A 397 -8.59 15.15 6.43
N ALA A 398 -8.39 15.83 5.31
CA ALA A 398 -7.77 15.23 4.14
C ALA A 398 -6.39 15.84 3.85
N SER A 399 -5.60 15.12 3.08
CA SER A 399 -4.34 15.60 2.51
C SER A 399 -4.41 15.57 0.99
N VAL A 400 -3.86 16.60 0.36
CA VAL A 400 -3.79 16.74 -1.10
C VAL A 400 -2.36 17.11 -1.48
N PRO A 401 -1.71 16.41 -2.43
CA PRO A 401 -0.37 16.74 -2.91
C PRO A 401 -0.30 18.17 -3.45
N GLY A 402 0.70 18.93 -3.01
CA GLY A 402 0.88 20.30 -3.47
C GLY A 402 1.68 21.18 -2.52
N TYR A 403 1.78 22.45 -2.91
CA TYR A 403 2.39 23.52 -2.13
C TYR A 403 1.32 24.55 -1.76
N HIS A 404 0.76 24.40 -0.56
CA HIS A 404 -0.37 25.19 -0.09
C HIS A 404 0.11 26.44 0.63
N LYS A 405 -0.48 27.61 0.31
CA LYS A 405 -0.07 28.93 0.81
C LYS A 405 -1.28 29.81 1.07
N GLY A 406 -1.07 30.90 1.81
CA GLY A 406 -2.10 31.92 2.05
C GLY A 406 -3.33 31.30 2.70
N THR A 407 -4.51 31.59 2.15
CA THR A 407 -5.78 31.03 2.63
C THR A 407 -5.83 29.51 2.55
N ASN A 408 -5.12 28.89 1.59
CA ASN A 408 -5.12 27.43 1.42
C ASN A 408 -4.21 26.69 2.41
N LEU A 409 -3.43 27.40 3.24
CA LEU A 409 -2.47 26.80 4.16
C LEU A 409 -3.13 25.86 5.17
N LYS A 410 -4.39 26.14 5.57
CA LYS A 410 -5.17 25.34 6.52
C LYS A 410 -6.17 24.38 5.87
N ASN A 411 -6.11 24.19 4.55
CA ASN A 411 -7.09 23.34 3.87
C ASN A 411 -6.77 21.84 4.02
N TRP A 412 -5.49 21.49 4.22
CA TRP A 412 -5.03 20.09 4.14
C TRP A 412 -4.06 19.70 5.25
N GLY A 413 -3.91 18.40 5.46
CA GLY A 413 -2.90 17.79 6.32
C GLY A 413 -3.00 18.26 7.77
N HIS A 414 -1.85 18.40 8.43
CA HIS A 414 -1.83 18.73 9.86
C HIS A 414 -2.34 20.15 10.14
N MET A 415 -2.26 21.05 9.15
CA MET A 415 -2.79 22.41 9.27
C MET A 415 -4.32 22.45 9.20
N LYS A 416 -4.95 21.53 8.48
CA LYS A 416 -6.41 21.33 8.54
C LYS A 416 -6.83 20.86 9.92
N LEU A 417 -6.16 19.85 10.47
CA LEU A 417 -6.41 19.37 11.84
C LEU A 417 -6.24 20.51 12.85
N ARG A 418 -5.18 21.30 12.72
CA ARG A 418 -4.94 22.48 13.55
C ARG A 418 -6.13 23.46 13.49
N GLY A 419 -6.55 23.85 12.30
CA GLY A 419 -7.67 24.78 12.13
C GLY A 419 -8.97 24.26 12.76
N VAL A 420 -9.25 22.96 12.61
CA VAL A 420 -10.41 22.33 13.25
C VAL A 420 -10.30 22.34 14.78
N LEU A 421 -9.13 22.01 15.34
CA LEU A 421 -8.95 21.98 16.79
C LEU A 421 -8.97 23.39 17.41
N GLU A 422 -8.51 24.42 16.71
CA GLU A 422 -8.57 25.83 17.14
C GLU A 422 -10.02 26.32 17.35
N GLU A 423 -11.00 25.69 16.70
CA GLU A 423 -12.43 25.97 16.85
C GLU A 423 -13.07 25.21 18.03
N CYS A 424 -12.34 24.29 18.67
CA CYS A 424 -12.88 23.39 19.69
C CYS A 424 -12.48 23.82 21.11
N ILE A 425 -13.48 23.84 22.00
CA ILE A 425 -13.31 24.06 23.43
C ILE A 425 -13.26 22.70 24.14
N PHE A 426 -12.27 22.52 25.02
CA PHE A 426 -12.04 21.28 25.75
C PHE A 426 -12.03 21.49 27.27
N ASP A 427 -12.36 20.43 28.00
CA ASP A 427 -12.31 20.44 29.45
C ASP A 427 -10.88 20.54 29.99
N LYS A 428 -10.77 21.14 31.19
CA LYS A 428 -9.49 21.35 31.88
C LYS A 428 -8.74 20.05 32.17
N GLU A 429 -9.45 18.91 32.27
CA GLU A 429 -8.83 17.59 32.44
C GLU A 429 -7.89 17.23 31.28
N PHE A 430 -8.12 17.79 30.09
CA PHE A 430 -7.29 17.53 28.93
C PHE A 430 -6.11 18.49 28.82
N CYS A 431 -5.95 19.47 29.72
CA CYS A 431 -4.84 20.41 29.69
C CYS A 431 -3.49 19.67 29.77
N LYS A 432 -2.64 19.88 28.76
CA LYS A 432 -1.33 19.20 28.59
C LYS A 432 -1.38 17.66 28.63
N SER A 433 -2.57 17.07 28.47
CA SER A 433 -2.75 15.62 28.46
C SER A 433 -2.03 14.97 27.25
N PRO A 434 -1.64 13.69 27.34
CA PRO A 434 -0.83 13.05 26.31
C PRO A 434 -1.50 12.98 24.94
N LEU A 435 -0.66 12.93 23.91
CA LEU A 435 -1.04 12.71 22.51
C LEU A 435 -0.63 11.31 22.09
N VAL A 436 -1.56 10.54 21.52
CA VAL A 436 -1.29 9.21 20.99
C VAL A 436 -1.21 9.27 19.47
N TYR A 437 -0.18 8.60 18.95
CA TYR A 437 0.10 8.45 17.53
C TYR A 437 0.17 6.94 17.26
N GLN A 438 -0.84 6.39 16.62
CA GLN A 438 -0.87 4.99 16.22
C GLN A 438 -0.96 4.92 14.70
N PHE A 439 -0.05 4.18 14.09
CA PHE A 439 0.04 4.07 12.64
C PHE A 439 0.68 2.74 12.25
N SER A 440 0.82 2.48 10.95
CA SER A 440 1.46 1.26 10.43
C SER A 440 2.74 1.54 9.63
N SER A 441 3.04 2.79 9.27
CA SER A 441 4.30 3.15 8.61
C SER A 441 4.87 4.47 9.13
N LEU A 442 6.20 4.57 9.15
CA LEU A 442 6.98 5.69 9.64
C LEU A 442 7.88 6.25 8.53
N GLY A 443 7.64 7.49 8.15
CA GLY A 443 8.50 8.21 7.21
C GLY A 443 9.82 8.68 7.84
N SER A 444 10.68 9.32 7.05
CA SER A 444 11.89 9.95 7.60
C SER A 444 11.54 11.26 8.32
N LEU A 445 11.44 11.19 9.65
CA LEU A 445 11.12 12.32 10.52
C LEU A 445 12.36 12.94 11.18
N ASP A 446 12.22 14.16 11.67
CA ASP A 446 13.14 14.83 12.59
C ASP A 446 12.35 15.40 13.78
N GLU A 447 13.05 15.75 14.87
CA GLU A 447 12.41 16.24 16.09
C GLU A 447 11.66 17.55 15.87
N ARG A 448 12.15 18.41 14.97
CA ARG A 448 11.50 19.67 14.61
C ARG A 448 10.12 19.43 14.00
N TRP A 449 10.01 18.51 13.05
CA TRP A 449 8.75 18.19 12.40
C TRP A 449 7.78 17.47 13.34
N LEU A 450 8.27 16.58 14.22
CA LEU A 450 7.42 15.95 15.22
C LEU A 450 6.82 17.00 16.18
N ALA A 451 7.62 18.01 16.57
CA ALA A 451 7.14 19.14 17.36
C ALA A 451 6.11 19.99 16.59
N GLU A 452 6.32 20.25 15.30
CA GLU A 452 5.36 20.94 14.42
C GLU A 452 3.99 20.23 14.37
N LEU A 453 4.00 18.91 14.21
CA LEU A 453 2.78 18.10 14.25
C LEU A 453 2.12 18.13 15.63
N ALA A 454 2.92 18.02 16.71
CA ALA A 454 2.42 18.06 18.08
C ALA A 454 1.76 19.41 18.43
N VAL A 455 2.29 20.53 17.93
CA VAL A 455 1.65 21.85 18.05
C VAL A 455 0.27 21.83 17.40
N SER A 456 0.18 21.30 16.18
CA SER A 456 -1.09 21.21 15.43
C SER A 456 -2.13 20.37 16.19
N MET A 457 -1.71 19.21 16.72
CA MET A 457 -2.56 18.31 17.52
C MET A 457 -2.92 18.86 18.91
N SER A 458 -2.26 19.93 19.37
CA SER A 458 -2.51 20.57 20.67
C SER A 458 -3.26 21.90 20.57
N SER A 459 -3.76 22.28 19.38
CA SER A 459 -4.26 23.63 19.11
C SER A 459 -5.67 23.94 19.64
N GLY A 460 -6.21 23.07 20.51
CA GLY A 460 -7.47 23.32 21.21
C GLY A 460 -7.39 24.45 22.23
N ILE A 461 -8.55 24.94 22.67
CA ILE A 461 -8.67 25.94 23.73
C ILE A 461 -9.47 25.39 24.92
N LEU A 462 -9.24 25.97 26.10
CA LEU A 462 -10.01 25.70 27.31
C LEU A 462 -11.23 26.63 27.40
N ASN A 463 -12.15 26.33 28.33
CA ASN A 463 -13.35 27.16 28.59
C ASN A 463 -13.01 28.61 28.96
N ASP A 464 -11.83 28.88 29.51
CA ASP A 464 -11.35 30.21 29.85
C ASP A 464 -10.63 30.93 28.69
N GLY A 465 -10.63 30.34 27.49
CA GLY A 465 -9.96 30.84 26.30
C GLY A 465 -8.46 30.61 26.25
N SER A 466 -7.86 30.02 27.30
CA SER A 466 -6.42 29.72 27.31
C SER A 466 -6.09 28.50 26.43
N PRO A 467 -4.85 28.38 25.91
CA PRO A 467 -4.46 27.22 25.11
C PRO A 467 -4.54 25.91 25.90
N LEU A 468 -5.04 24.85 25.27
CA LEU A 468 -5.08 23.50 25.84
C LEU A 468 -3.68 22.95 26.20
N GLY A 469 -2.64 23.54 25.62
CA GLY A 469 -1.24 23.32 25.95
C GLY A 469 -0.66 22.06 25.33
N SER A 470 0.66 22.00 25.19
CA SER A 470 1.37 20.90 24.52
C SER A 470 1.23 19.57 25.28
N GLY A 471 0.77 18.54 24.57
CA GLY A 471 0.69 17.17 25.10
C GLY A 471 1.97 16.37 24.84
N LYS A 472 2.32 15.46 25.74
CA LYS A 472 3.47 14.55 25.54
C LYS A 472 3.13 13.50 24.48
N PRO A 473 3.95 13.35 23.41
CA PRO A 473 3.74 12.30 22.42
C PRO A 473 3.96 10.89 22.98
N LEU A 474 3.07 9.97 22.60
CA LEU A 474 3.15 8.53 22.79
C LEU A 474 2.93 7.86 21.45
N ILE A 475 3.95 7.16 20.95
CA ILE A 475 3.95 6.56 19.62
C ILE A 475 3.74 5.06 19.76
N ILE A 476 2.57 4.56 19.34
CA ILE A 476 2.23 3.14 19.39
C ILE A 476 2.79 2.45 18.14
N TRP A 477 3.67 1.48 18.36
CA TRP A 477 4.31 0.69 17.31
C TRP A 477 4.41 -0.80 17.71
N PRO A 478 4.12 -1.74 16.80
CA PRO A 478 4.32 -3.16 17.06
C PRO A 478 5.80 -3.52 17.22
N THR A 479 6.13 -4.31 18.23
CA THR A 479 7.49 -4.88 18.36
C THR A 479 7.67 -6.05 17.40
N VAL A 480 8.93 -6.45 17.16
CA VAL A 480 9.26 -7.67 16.41
C VAL A 480 8.54 -8.88 16.99
N GLU A 481 8.44 -8.96 18.32
CA GLU A 481 7.75 -10.03 19.02
C GLU A 481 6.22 -9.99 18.80
N ASP A 482 5.62 -8.80 18.78
CA ASP A 482 4.19 -8.66 18.45
C ASP A 482 3.89 -9.18 17.04
N VAL A 483 4.76 -8.86 16.07
CA VAL A 483 4.64 -9.33 14.68
C VAL A 483 4.83 -10.85 14.63
N ARG A 484 5.90 -11.38 15.23
CA ARG A 484 6.21 -12.81 15.25
C ARG A 484 5.08 -13.65 15.85
N CYS A 485 4.43 -13.16 16.90
CA CYS A 485 3.32 -13.83 17.60
C CYS A 485 1.93 -13.46 17.07
N SER A 486 1.84 -12.68 15.99
CA SER A 486 0.57 -12.31 15.37
C SER A 486 -0.14 -13.51 14.70
N LEU A 487 -1.33 -13.29 14.16
CA LEU A 487 -2.07 -14.30 13.39
C LEU A 487 -1.34 -14.66 12.08
N GLU A 488 -0.63 -13.70 11.48
CA GLU A 488 0.04 -13.86 10.18
C GLU A 488 1.56 -14.08 10.35
N GLY A 489 2.06 -14.11 11.59
CA GLY A 489 3.50 -14.15 11.88
C GLY A 489 4.26 -13.00 11.21
N TYR A 490 5.44 -13.27 10.67
CA TYR A 490 6.26 -12.26 10.00
C TYR A 490 5.61 -11.65 8.75
N ALA A 491 4.68 -12.35 8.09
CA ALA A 491 3.96 -11.79 6.94
C ALA A 491 3.14 -10.55 7.31
N ALA A 492 2.75 -10.40 8.59
CA ALA A 492 2.08 -9.18 9.06
C ALA A 492 2.95 -7.92 8.89
N GLY A 493 4.29 -8.08 8.91
CA GLY A 493 5.26 -7.00 8.76
C GLY A 493 5.18 -6.29 7.41
N ASN A 494 4.63 -6.94 6.37
CA ASN A 494 4.43 -6.32 5.05
C ASN A 494 3.45 -5.15 5.10
N ALA A 495 2.51 -5.16 6.07
CA ALA A 495 1.56 -4.08 6.29
C ALA A 495 2.06 -3.06 7.34
N ILE A 496 3.29 -3.25 7.84
CA ILE A 496 3.97 -2.35 8.77
C ILE A 496 5.31 -1.88 8.18
N PRO A 497 5.34 -1.31 6.95
CA PRO A 497 6.58 -1.03 6.24
C PRO A 497 7.29 0.19 6.86
N SER A 498 8.50 0.01 7.39
CA SER A 498 9.35 1.11 7.83
C SER A 498 10.83 0.74 7.82
N PRO A 499 11.71 1.57 7.24
CA PRO A 499 13.15 1.37 7.32
C PRO A 499 13.63 1.38 8.78
N GLN A 500 14.50 0.43 9.13
CA GLN A 500 15.09 0.34 10.47
C GLN A 500 15.73 1.67 10.89
N GLN A 501 16.46 2.34 9.98
CA GLN A 501 17.06 3.66 10.20
C GLN A 501 16.06 4.78 10.55
N ASN A 502 14.78 4.65 10.19
CA ASN A 502 13.75 5.62 10.58
C ASN A 502 13.20 5.31 11.98
N VAL A 503 12.99 4.03 12.27
CA VAL A 503 12.42 3.55 13.54
C VAL A 503 13.43 3.70 14.69
N GLU A 504 14.72 3.49 14.43
CA GLU A 504 15.77 3.50 15.45
C GLU A 504 16.35 4.89 15.76
N LYS A 505 15.79 5.96 15.17
CA LYS A 505 16.26 7.34 15.44
C LYS A 505 16.20 7.66 16.92
N ASP A 506 17.32 8.13 17.47
CA ASP A 506 17.49 8.30 18.92
C ASP A 506 16.40 9.17 19.57
N PHE A 507 15.98 10.25 18.92
CA PHE A 507 14.97 11.15 19.48
C PHE A 507 13.59 10.50 19.64
N LEU A 508 13.31 9.38 18.95
CA LEU A 508 12.05 8.64 19.05
C LEU A 508 12.01 7.68 20.24
N LYS A 509 13.17 7.25 20.76
CA LYS A 509 13.28 6.24 21.83
C LYS A 509 12.43 6.55 23.05
N LYS A 510 12.30 7.83 23.40
CA LYS A 510 11.50 8.34 24.55
C LYS A 510 9.97 8.31 24.34
N TYR A 511 9.50 8.07 23.12
CA TYR A 511 8.07 8.14 22.78
C TYR A 511 7.43 6.77 22.53
N TRP A 512 8.23 5.71 22.30
CA TRP A 512 7.68 4.41 21.92
C TRP A 512 6.79 3.80 22.99
N ALA A 513 5.66 3.27 22.52
CA ALA A 513 4.71 2.47 23.26
C ALA A 513 4.38 1.21 22.45
N ARG A 514 4.17 0.10 23.12
CA ARG A 514 3.89 -1.19 22.48
C ARG A 514 2.44 -1.27 22.02
N TRP A 515 2.21 -1.87 20.85
CA TRP A 515 0.87 -2.27 20.42
C TRP A 515 0.21 -3.23 21.44
N LYS A 516 -0.96 -2.86 21.96
CA LYS A 516 -1.72 -3.70 22.89
C LYS A 516 -3.22 -3.47 22.74
N ALA A 517 -3.94 -4.53 22.38
CA ALA A 517 -5.38 -4.54 22.13
C ALA A 517 -6.09 -5.79 22.72
N ASN A 518 -5.61 -6.30 23.87
CA ASN A 518 -6.19 -7.48 24.54
C ASN A 518 -7.68 -7.30 24.87
N HIS A 519 -8.07 -6.11 25.32
CA HIS A 519 -9.42 -5.79 25.74
C HIS A 519 -10.45 -5.85 24.61
N VAL A 520 -10.01 -5.79 23.34
CA VAL A 520 -10.83 -6.00 22.14
C VAL A 520 -10.43 -7.26 21.37
N GLY A 521 -9.66 -8.17 21.99
CA GLY A 521 -9.29 -9.45 21.39
C GLY A 521 -8.37 -9.37 20.16
N ARG A 522 -7.68 -8.24 19.97
CA ARG A 522 -6.95 -7.92 18.71
C ARG A 522 -5.44 -7.76 18.87
N CYS A 523 -4.86 -8.15 20.00
CA CYS A 523 -3.40 -8.10 20.17
C CYS A 523 -2.64 -8.84 19.07
N ARG A 524 -3.18 -9.98 18.59
CA ARG A 524 -2.57 -10.79 17.53
C ARG A 524 -2.96 -10.36 16.11
N ALA A 525 -3.91 -9.43 15.96
CA ALA A 525 -4.32 -8.88 14.68
C ALA A 525 -3.56 -7.56 14.46
N MET A 526 -2.46 -7.61 13.71
CA MET A 526 -1.56 -6.45 13.58
C MET A 526 -2.30 -5.20 13.07
N PRO A 527 -1.92 -4.01 13.56
CA PRO A 527 -2.59 -2.78 13.19
C PRO A 527 -2.20 -2.34 11.77
N HIS A 528 -3.19 -2.24 10.91
CA HIS A 528 -3.10 -1.42 9.70
C HIS A 528 -4.01 -0.18 9.78
N ILE A 529 -4.84 -0.08 10.83
CA ILE A 529 -5.49 1.15 11.28
C ILE A 529 -4.44 2.25 11.58
N LYS A 530 -4.82 3.51 11.34
CA LYS A 530 -4.07 4.68 11.81
C LYS A 530 -5.02 5.55 12.63
N SER A 531 -4.61 5.88 13.84
CA SER A 531 -5.41 6.68 14.76
C SER A 531 -4.56 7.66 15.55
N TYR A 532 -5.13 8.84 15.78
CA TYR A 532 -4.51 9.90 16.55
C TYR A 532 -5.54 10.41 17.57
N THR A 533 -5.10 10.69 18.79
CA THR A 533 -6.00 11.17 19.83
C THR A 533 -5.26 11.95 20.91
N ARG A 534 -6.00 12.80 21.62
CA ARG A 534 -5.63 13.30 22.95
C ARG A 534 -6.56 12.65 23.97
N TYR A 535 -5.99 12.15 25.06
CA TYR A 535 -6.75 11.41 26.07
C TYR A 535 -6.31 11.75 27.49
N ASN A 536 -7.22 11.53 28.45
CA ASN A 536 -6.91 11.48 29.87
C ASN A 536 -7.65 10.30 30.50
N GLY A 537 -6.91 9.31 31.02
CA GLY A 537 -7.51 8.09 31.57
C GLY A 537 -8.32 7.33 30.52
N GLN A 538 -9.65 7.25 30.72
CA GLN A 538 -10.60 6.62 29.80
C GLN A 538 -11.37 7.63 28.93
N ASN A 539 -11.10 8.94 29.10
CA ASN A 539 -11.77 9.99 28.36
C ASN A 539 -10.92 10.44 27.16
N LEU A 540 -11.57 10.77 26.05
CA LEU A 540 -10.94 11.30 24.85
C LEU A 540 -11.34 12.77 24.67
N ALA A 541 -10.37 13.64 24.44
CA ALA A 541 -10.66 15.00 24.02
C ALA A 541 -11.15 15.01 22.57
N TRP A 542 -10.45 14.28 21.71
CA TRP A 542 -10.77 14.11 20.30
C TRP A 542 -10.17 12.81 19.78
N PHE A 543 -10.76 12.26 18.71
CA PHE A 543 -10.27 11.04 18.07
C PHE A 543 -10.28 11.23 16.55
N LEU A 544 -9.19 10.82 15.90
CA LEU A 544 -9.05 10.82 14.46
C LEU A 544 -8.77 9.40 13.97
N LEU A 545 -9.60 8.91 13.06
CA LEU A 545 -9.33 7.77 12.20
C LEU A 545 -8.95 8.31 10.81
N THR A 546 -7.88 7.81 10.21
CA THR A 546 -7.39 8.31 8.92
C THR A 546 -6.59 7.24 8.18
N SER A 547 -6.31 7.46 6.90
CA SER A 547 -5.28 6.74 6.16
C SER A 547 -3.86 7.25 6.47
N ALA A 548 -3.70 8.48 6.99
CA ALA A 548 -2.40 9.12 7.16
C ALA A 548 -1.50 8.37 8.16
N ASN A 549 -0.38 7.85 7.66
CA ASN A 549 0.73 7.34 8.47
C ASN A 549 1.56 8.48 9.07
N LEU A 550 2.45 8.20 10.02
CA LEU A 550 3.33 9.22 10.61
C LEU A 550 4.47 9.57 9.65
N SER A 551 4.17 10.45 8.69
CA SER A 551 5.11 10.90 7.67
C SER A 551 4.84 12.35 7.24
N LYS A 552 5.91 13.03 6.80
CA LYS A 552 5.82 14.36 6.15
C LYS A 552 5.05 14.31 4.83
N ALA A 553 5.07 13.16 4.14
CA ALA A 553 4.40 12.98 2.86
C ALA A 553 2.87 13.01 3.01
N ALA A 554 2.37 12.36 4.06
CA ALA A 554 0.95 12.28 4.43
C ALA A 554 0.46 13.57 5.08
N TRP A 555 1.13 14.02 6.15
CA TRP A 555 0.66 15.13 6.98
C TRP A 555 1.05 16.52 6.46
N GLY A 556 2.10 16.58 5.65
CA GLY A 556 2.72 17.82 5.19
C GLY A 556 3.83 18.33 6.10
N ALA A 557 4.66 19.22 5.57
CA ALA A 557 5.68 19.92 6.33
C ALA A 557 5.70 21.41 5.96
N LEU A 558 5.76 22.28 6.97
CA LEU A 558 5.90 23.72 6.79
C LEU A 558 7.28 24.07 6.22
N GLN A 559 7.28 24.99 5.27
CA GLN A 559 8.44 25.46 4.52
C GLN A 559 8.38 26.98 4.41
N LYS A 560 9.50 27.60 3.98
CA LYS A 560 9.60 29.04 3.72
C LYS A 560 9.08 29.86 4.91
N ASN A 561 9.67 29.65 6.09
CA ASN A 561 9.27 30.32 7.34
C ASN A 561 7.77 30.16 7.63
N ASN A 562 7.26 28.93 7.53
CA ASN A 562 5.87 28.56 7.81
C ASN A 562 4.81 29.19 6.90
N SER A 563 5.20 29.80 5.77
CA SER A 563 4.27 30.40 4.80
C SER A 563 3.75 29.42 3.74
N GLN A 564 4.31 28.20 3.69
CA GLN A 564 3.97 27.18 2.70
C GLN A 564 3.91 25.80 3.37
N LEU A 565 2.84 25.04 3.16
CA LEU A 565 2.72 23.64 3.55
C LEU A 565 2.94 22.77 2.31
N MET A 566 3.93 21.87 2.34
CA MET A 566 4.18 20.91 1.27
C MET A 566 3.67 19.53 1.66
N ILE A 567 2.76 18.96 0.87
CA ILE A 567 2.19 17.61 1.02
C ILE A 567 2.50 16.81 -0.24
N ARG A 568 2.77 15.51 -0.10
CA ARG A 568 3.10 14.62 -1.24
C ARG A 568 1.99 13.64 -1.59
N SER A 569 1.16 13.26 -0.63
CA SER A 569 0.21 12.14 -0.77
C SER A 569 -1.24 12.59 -0.61
N TYR A 570 -2.15 11.82 -1.19
CA TYR A 570 -3.57 11.90 -0.86
C TYR A 570 -3.85 11.05 0.37
N GLU A 571 -4.48 11.64 1.38
CA GLU A 571 -4.94 10.98 2.60
C GLU A 571 -6.35 11.46 2.93
N VAL A 572 -7.11 10.67 3.69
CA VAL A 572 -8.44 11.05 4.19
C VAL A 572 -8.73 10.44 5.55
#